data_AF-A0A2M8D7W4-F1
#
_entry.id   AF-A0A2M8D7W4-F1
#
_cell.length_a   1.000
_cell.length_b   1.000
_cell.length_c   1.000
_cell.angle_alpha   90.00
_cell.angle_beta   90.00
_cell.angle_gamma   90.00
#
_symmetry.space_group_name_H-M   'P 1'
#
loop_
_entity.id
_entity.type
_entity.pdbx_description
1 polymer ?
#
loop_
_entity_poly.entity_id
_entity_poly.type
_entity_poly.pdbx_seq_one_letter_code
_entity_poly.pdbx_strand_id
1 'polypeptide(L)'
;MKRSIQEWLAVVIAVIITIIALSSVAQAVDFYRGNVENDSTSTSVSQPTNKRIVPKPPKVVATTTLITLEKDMPIRAPGARDGDEDCIEDSTEETDCEGVLRTTIASSTARERIQAQREATLQKLEEQKQAREEKMDERAKKISELRNERIRAYMQRMLARFNAAIQRLSAIADRIDSRIEKLSAQGVNTFEARNSISVAREKILIAEQDTSAAKQKSEEALLSEDPKTSFDEVRAIVSDVVATIKDAHVLLVDAITLLKNSTKDKTSGETNTTTEAE
;
A
#
# COMPACT_ATOMS: atom_id res chain seq x y z
N MET A 1 29.69 -18.47 51.18
CA MET A 1 28.48 -18.56 50.32
C MET A 1 28.05 -17.17 49.83
N LYS A 2 28.86 -16.54 48.98
CA LYS A 2 28.48 -15.31 48.26
C LYS A 2 28.99 -15.46 46.83
N ARG A 3 28.29 -16.27 46.02
CA ARG A 3 28.45 -16.13 44.57
C ARG A 3 27.93 -14.75 44.23
N SER A 4 28.78 -13.93 43.61
CA SER A 4 28.50 -12.53 43.30
C SER A 4 27.24 -12.46 42.42
N ILE A 5 26.39 -11.47 42.65
CA ILE A 5 25.21 -11.19 41.80
C ILE A 5 25.61 -11.11 40.31
N GLN A 6 26.85 -10.72 40.03
CA GLN A 6 27.43 -10.68 38.69
C GLN A 6 27.53 -12.06 38.02
N GLU A 7 27.77 -13.14 38.78
CA GLU A 7 27.84 -14.51 38.22
C GLU A 7 26.45 -15.01 37.82
N TRP A 8 25.43 -14.71 38.63
CA TRP A 8 24.04 -15.05 38.28
C TRP A 8 23.57 -14.30 37.05
N LEU A 9 23.92 -13.02 36.93
CA LEU A 9 23.53 -12.18 35.81
C LEU A 9 24.20 -12.64 34.50
N ALA A 10 25.47 -13.07 34.56
CA ALA A 10 26.17 -13.65 33.43
C ALA A 10 25.54 -14.97 32.94
N VAL A 11 25.11 -15.85 33.87
CA VAL A 11 24.43 -17.11 33.52
C VAL A 11 23.07 -16.83 32.87
N VAL A 12 22.30 -15.88 33.39
CA VAL A 12 20.99 -15.51 32.81
C VAL A 12 21.15 -14.93 31.41
N ILE A 13 22.13 -14.04 31.18
CA ILE A 13 22.41 -13.50 29.85
C ILE A 13 22.83 -14.61 28.87
N ALA A 14 23.69 -15.54 29.28
CA ALA A 14 24.11 -16.66 28.44
C ALA A 14 22.95 -17.59 28.05
N VAL A 15 21.99 -17.81 28.95
CA VAL A 15 20.79 -18.59 28.66
C VAL A 15 19.87 -17.86 27.68
N ILE A 16 19.70 -16.54 27.83
CA ILE A 16 18.88 -15.75 26.90
C ILE A 16 19.50 -15.74 25.49
N ILE A 17 20.82 -15.57 25.38
CA ILE A 17 21.53 -15.58 24.08
C ILE A 17 21.39 -16.95 23.40
N THR A 18 21.50 -18.05 24.14
CA THR A 18 21.34 -19.40 23.55
C THR A 18 19.92 -19.66 23.07
N ILE A 19 18.89 -19.20 23.80
CA ILE A 19 17.49 -19.31 23.37
C ILE A 19 17.24 -18.52 22.07
N ILE A 20 17.78 -17.31 21.94
CA ILE A 20 17.64 -16.50 20.72
C ILE A 20 18.36 -17.16 19.52
N ALA A 21 19.55 -17.73 19.74
CA ALA A 21 20.30 -18.45 18.70
C ALA A 21 19.56 -19.72 18.22
N LEU A 22 18.93 -20.47 19.13
CA LEU A 22 18.13 -21.65 18.80
C LEU A 22 16.87 -21.30 17.99
N SER A 23 16.21 -20.17 18.29
CA SER A 23 15.05 -19.70 17.53
C SER A 23 15.40 -19.36 16.06
N SER A 24 16.59 -18.80 15.83
CA SER A 24 17.04 -18.43 14.48
C SER A 24 17.33 -19.65 13.58
N VAL A 25 17.72 -20.77 14.16
CA VAL A 25 17.97 -22.02 13.41
C VAL A 25 16.65 -22.68 12.99
N ALA A 26 15.58 -22.56 13.78
CA ALA A 26 14.27 -23.12 13.44
C ALA A 26 13.64 -22.43 12.21
N GLN A 27 13.75 -21.10 12.10
CA GLN A 27 13.21 -20.35 10.95
C GLN A 27 13.96 -20.67 9.63
N ALA A 28 15.23 -21.05 9.69
CA ALA A 28 16.01 -21.43 8.52
C ALA A 28 15.63 -22.82 7.96
N VAL A 29 15.11 -23.72 8.79
CA VAL A 29 14.71 -25.08 8.37
C VAL A 29 13.35 -25.06 7.66
N ASP A 30 12.42 -24.19 8.08
CA ASP A 30 11.12 -24.06 7.41
C ASP A 30 11.22 -23.39 6.02
N PHE A 31 12.21 -22.52 5.81
CA PHE A 31 12.46 -21.90 4.50
C PHE A 31 12.94 -22.91 3.44
N TYR A 32 13.63 -23.99 3.84
CA TYR A 32 14.10 -25.02 2.89
C TYR A 32 13.07 -26.12 2.59
N ARG A 33 11.97 -26.21 3.36
CA ARG A 33 10.95 -27.27 3.18
C ARG A 33 9.83 -26.90 2.20
N GLY A 34 9.70 -25.63 1.81
CA GLY A 34 8.57 -25.13 1.02
C GLY A 34 8.65 -25.24 -0.50
N ASN A 35 9.73 -25.80 -1.09
CA ASN A 35 10.01 -25.66 -2.53
C ASN A 35 9.92 -26.95 -3.36
N VAL A 36 9.35 -28.03 -2.83
CA VAL A 36 9.17 -29.29 -3.56
C VAL A 36 7.70 -29.68 -3.48
N GLU A 37 7.05 -29.77 -4.65
CA GLU A 37 5.65 -30.11 -4.93
C GLU A 37 4.71 -28.92 -5.15
N ASN A 38 4.64 -28.49 -6.42
CA ASN A 38 3.36 -28.19 -7.07
C ASN A 38 3.57 -28.28 -8.59
N ASP A 39 3.60 -29.51 -9.09
CA ASP A 39 3.51 -29.80 -10.51
C ASP A 39 2.12 -30.37 -10.83
N SER A 40 1.45 -29.75 -11.79
CA SER A 40 0.34 -30.28 -12.60
C SER A 40 -0.96 -30.75 -11.95
N THR A 41 -2.04 -29.98 -12.12
CA THR A 41 -3.28 -30.42 -12.80
C THR A 41 -4.23 -29.22 -13.01
N SER A 42 -4.04 -28.56 -14.15
CA SER A 42 -5.00 -27.59 -14.70
C SER A 42 -6.26 -28.33 -15.15
N THR A 43 -7.29 -28.32 -14.31
CA THR A 43 -8.66 -28.68 -14.72
C THR A 43 -9.45 -27.39 -14.90
N SER A 44 -9.71 -27.02 -16.16
CA SER A 44 -10.52 -25.86 -16.52
C SER A 44 -12.00 -26.10 -16.18
N VAL A 45 -12.43 -25.62 -15.01
CA VAL A 45 -13.85 -25.55 -14.65
C VAL A 45 -14.39 -24.19 -15.09
N SER A 46 -15.17 -24.17 -16.17
CA SER A 46 -15.94 -23.01 -16.61
C SER A 46 -17.00 -22.66 -15.56
N GLN A 47 -16.82 -21.52 -14.88
CA GLN A 47 -17.85 -20.98 -14.00
C GLN A 47 -18.90 -20.20 -14.82
N PRO A 48 -20.21 -20.38 -14.51
CA PRO A 48 -21.26 -19.55 -15.09
C PRO A 48 -21.14 -18.12 -14.55
N THR A 49 -20.96 -17.17 -15.47
CA THR A 49 -20.89 -15.73 -15.15
C THR A 49 -22.24 -15.26 -14.61
N ASN A 50 -22.33 -15.16 -13.29
CA ASN A 50 -23.43 -14.48 -12.62
C ASN A 50 -23.36 -12.99 -12.96
N LYS A 51 -24.20 -12.56 -13.90
CA LYS A 51 -24.34 -11.16 -14.35
C LYS A 51 -24.88 -10.32 -13.20
N ARG A 52 -23.99 -9.92 -12.29
CA ARG A 52 -24.25 -8.89 -11.30
C ARG A 52 -24.50 -7.60 -12.08
N ILE A 53 -25.76 -7.15 -12.07
CA ILE A 53 -26.18 -5.86 -12.61
C ILE A 53 -25.44 -4.79 -11.81
N VAL A 54 -24.30 -4.37 -12.33
CA VAL A 54 -23.60 -3.17 -11.84
C VAL A 54 -24.49 -2.00 -12.24
N PRO A 55 -24.94 -1.14 -11.30
CA PRO A 55 -25.65 0.07 -11.66
C PRO A 55 -24.74 0.87 -12.60
N LYS A 56 -25.24 1.08 -13.81
CA LYS A 56 -24.58 1.86 -14.86
C LYS A 56 -24.18 3.20 -14.23
N PRO A 57 -22.88 3.57 -14.19
CA PRO A 57 -22.50 4.86 -13.66
C PRO A 57 -23.27 5.94 -14.46
N PRO A 58 -23.71 7.02 -13.81
CA PRO A 58 -24.30 8.14 -14.53
C PRO A 58 -23.32 8.51 -15.64
N LYS A 59 -23.85 8.67 -16.86
CA LYS A 59 -23.08 9.20 -17.99
C LYS A 59 -22.62 10.60 -17.57
N VAL A 60 -21.48 10.69 -16.90
CA VAL A 60 -20.75 11.93 -16.78
C VAL A 60 -20.36 12.23 -18.20
N VAL A 61 -21.08 13.16 -18.82
CA VAL A 61 -20.73 13.74 -20.10
C VAL A 61 -19.35 14.33 -19.86
N ALA A 62 -18.33 13.57 -20.25
CA ALA A 62 -16.98 14.05 -20.31
C ALA A 62 -16.99 15.12 -21.40
N THR A 63 -17.28 16.36 -21.02
CA THR A 63 -16.71 17.53 -21.68
C THR A 63 -15.22 17.48 -21.41
N THR A 64 -14.56 16.51 -22.04
CA THR A 64 -13.15 16.59 -22.37
C THR A 64 -13.07 17.72 -23.38
N THR A 65 -12.98 18.94 -22.87
CA THR A 65 -12.38 20.03 -23.62
C THR A 65 -10.93 19.62 -23.82
N LEU A 66 -10.71 18.82 -24.87
CA LEU A 66 -9.42 18.62 -25.49
C LEU A 66 -8.94 20.03 -25.84
N ILE A 67 -8.15 20.61 -24.95
CA ILE A 67 -7.22 21.66 -25.33
C ILE A 67 -6.14 20.91 -26.10
N THR A 68 -6.46 20.58 -27.35
CA THR A 68 -5.48 20.39 -28.41
C THR A 68 -4.67 21.65 -28.42
N LEU A 69 -3.50 21.61 -27.76
CA LEU A 69 -2.47 22.62 -27.93
C LEU A 69 -2.02 22.48 -29.38
N GLU A 70 -2.66 23.23 -30.27
CA GLU A 70 -2.27 23.42 -31.65
C GLU A 70 -0.79 23.75 -31.67
N LYS A 71 -0.03 22.78 -32.18
CA LYS A 71 1.41 22.84 -32.35
C LYS A 71 1.77 23.43 -33.71
N ASP A 72 0.90 24.28 -34.23
CA ASP A 72 1.00 24.94 -35.53
C ASP A 72 0.89 26.46 -35.37
N MET A 73 1.76 27.04 -34.53
CA MET A 73 2.15 28.43 -34.77
C MET A 73 3.33 28.41 -35.72
N PRO A 74 3.18 28.88 -36.98
CA PRO A 74 4.33 29.12 -37.82
C PRO A 74 5.18 30.18 -37.12
N ILE A 75 6.43 29.82 -36.81
CA ILE A 75 7.47 30.80 -36.50
C ILE A 75 7.55 31.68 -37.75
N ARG A 76 6.87 32.83 -37.71
CA ARG A 76 6.95 33.86 -38.73
C ARG A 76 8.39 34.35 -38.69
N ALA A 77 9.22 33.79 -39.57
CA ALA A 77 10.56 34.29 -39.83
C ALA A 77 10.44 35.81 -40.00
N PRO A 78 11.23 36.62 -39.27
CA PRO A 78 11.29 38.05 -39.54
C PRO A 78 11.68 38.19 -41.01
N GLY A 79 10.75 38.74 -41.80
CA GLY A 79 10.92 38.92 -43.23
C GLY A 79 12.25 39.62 -43.49
N ALA A 80 13.04 39.01 -44.36
CA ALA A 80 14.07 39.72 -45.10
C ALA A 80 13.42 40.98 -45.67
N ARG A 81 13.81 42.13 -45.11
CA ARG A 81 13.59 43.41 -45.76
C ARG A 81 14.61 43.42 -46.90
N ASP A 82 14.10 43.10 -48.09
CA ASP A 82 14.80 43.39 -49.32
C ASP A 82 15.18 44.88 -49.31
N GLY A 83 16.45 45.11 -49.60
CA GLY A 83 17.04 46.43 -49.66
C GLY A 83 16.48 47.18 -50.84
N ASP A 84 15.74 48.24 -50.55
CA ASP A 84 15.63 49.39 -51.44
C ASP A 84 16.78 50.33 -51.04
N GLU A 85 17.93 50.14 -51.72
CA GLU A 85 19.01 51.13 -51.81
C GLU A 85 18.51 52.32 -52.63
N ASP A 86 17.72 53.20 -52.00
CA ASP A 86 17.52 54.54 -52.54
C ASP A 86 18.74 55.39 -52.21
N CYS A 87 19.51 55.70 -53.25
CA CYS A 87 20.61 56.66 -53.25
C CYS A 87 20.10 58.02 -52.75
N ILE A 88 20.35 58.33 -51.48
CA ILE A 88 20.20 59.70 -50.98
C ILE A 88 21.42 60.47 -51.44
N GLU A 89 21.16 61.36 -52.39
CA GLU A 89 22.10 62.34 -52.92
C GLU A 89 22.68 63.22 -51.81
N ASP A 90 23.99 63.37 -51.91
CA ASP A 90 24.87 64.23 -51.13
C ASP A 90 24.48 65.70 -51.33
N SER A 91 23.60 66.21 -50.48
CA SER A 91 23.38 67.65 -50.29
C SER A 91 24.11 68.09 -49.02
N THR A 92 25.33 68.58 -49.21
CA THR A 92 26.07 69.37 -48.22
C THR A 92 25.31 70.65 -47.92
N GLU A 93 24.47 70.62 -46.89
CA GLU A 93 23.89 71.82 -46.29
C GLU A 93 24.39 71.95 -44.84
N GLU A 94 25.17 72.99 -44.61
CA GLU A 94 25.56 73.48 -43.30
C GLU A 94 24.29 73.88 -42.52
N THR A 95 23.82 73.02 -41.62
CA THR A 95 22.73 73.34 -40.70
C THR A 95 23.07 73.00 -39.25
N ASP A 96 23.23 74.08 -38.48
CA ASP A 96 22.84 74.26 -37.07
C ASP A 96 23.14 73.16 -36.05
N CYS A 97 24.21 73.39 -35.28
CA CYS A 97 24.61 72.66 -34.08
C CYS A 97 23.58 72.67 -32.92
N GLU A 98 22.42 73.34 -33.04
CA GLU A 98 21.36 73.35 -32.01
C GLU A 98 20.38 72.16 -32.07
N GLY A 99 20.24 71.50 -33.22
CA GLY A 99 19.31 70.35 -33.38
C GLY A 99 19.74 69.09 -32.62
N VAL A 100 21.06 68.89 -32.48
CA VAL A 100 21.67 67.69 -31.87
C VAL A 100 21.38 67.60 -30.36
N LEU A 101 21.27 68.74 -29.66
CA LEU A 101 20.98 68.79 -28.22
C LEU A 101 19.53 68.46 -27.86
N ARG A 102 18.55 68.74 -28.74
CA ARG A 102 17.14 68.36 -28.51
C ARG A 102 16.90 66.86 -28.71
N THR A 103 17.56 66.26 -29.70
CA THR A 103 17.48 64.81 -29.93
C THR A 103 18.13 63.98 -28.82
N THR A 104 19.20 64.46 -28.19
CA THR A 104 19.85 63.73 -27.09
C THR A 104 19.01 63.73 -25.81
N ILE A 105 18.37 64.84 -25.45
CA ILE A 105 17.46 64.96 -24.29
C ILE A 105 16.16 64.16 -24.49
N ALA A 106 15.59 64.16 -25.71
CA ALA A 106 14.45 63.31 -26.03
C ALA A 106 14.81 61.80 -26.00
N SER A 107 16.04 61.44 -26.40
CA SER A 107 16.52 60.06 -26.35
C SER A 107 16.81 59.56 -24.93
N SER A 108 17.28 60.42 -24.01
CA SER A 108 17.57 60.03 -22.63
C SER A 108 16.30 59.74 -21.84
N THR A 109 15.29 60.61 -21.94
CA THR A 109 13.99 60.42 -21.28
C THR A 109 13.20 59.21 -21.81
N ALA A 110 13.33 58.89 -23.10
CA ALA A 110 12.75 57.68 -23.67
C ALA A 110 13.44 56.40 -23.14
N ARG A 111 14.77 56.42 -22.98
CA ARG A 111 15.54 55.30 -22.42
C ARG A 111 15.20 55.05 -20.96
N GLU A 112 15.05 56.10 -20.16
CA GLU A 112 14.63 55.99 -18.75
C GLU A 112 13.24 55.38 -18.60
N ARG A 113 12.27 55.76 -19.45
CA ARG A 113 10.93 55.14 -19.46
C ARG A 113 10.97 53.67 -19.82
N ILE A 114 11.79 53.29 -20.80
CA ILE A 114 11.95 51.88 -21.19
C ILE A 114 12.63 51.08 -20.06
N GLN A 115 13.62 51.65 -19.38
CA GLN A 115 14.28 51.02 -18.23
C GLN A 115 13.29 50.84 -17.06
N ALA A 116 12.56 51.88 -16.69
CA ALA A 116 11.56 51.81 -15.63
C ALA A 116 10.46 50.78 -15.94
N GLN A 117 10.01 50.69 -17.19
CA GLN A 117 9.04 49.66 -17.61
C GLN A 117 9.65 48.26 -17.50
N ARG A 118 10.90 48.06 -17.93
CA ARG A 118 11.60 46.78 -17.81
C ARG A 118 11.74 46.35 -16.36
N GLU A 119 12.19 47.24 -15.49
CA GLU A 119 12.33 46.97 -14.05
C GLU A 119 10.98 46.62 -13.42
N ALA A 120 9.92 47.37 -13.72
CA ALA A 120 8.57 47.06 -13.24
C ALA A 120 8.04 45.72 -13.76
N THR A 121 8.36 45.34 -15.01
CA THR A 121 7.99 44.02 -15.54
C THR A 121 8.78 42.88 -14.91
N LEU A 122 10.08 43.10 -14.62
CA LEU A 122 10.92 42.12 -13.95
C LEU A 122 10.45 41.88 -12.51
N GLN A 123 10.17 42.95 -11.77
CA GLN A 123 9.61 42.87 -10.41
C GLN A 123 8.29 42.08 -10.39
N LYS A 124 7.36 42.39 -11.30
CA LYS A 124 6.10 41.64 -11.42
C LYS A 124 6.31 40.16 -11.76
N LEU A 125 7.32 39.85 -12.56
CA LEU A 125 7.64 38.46 -12.93
C LEU A 125 8.23 37.70 -11.73
N GLU A 126 9.11 38.33 -10.97
CA GLU A 126 9.68 37.78 -9.74
C GLU A 126 8.60 37.55 -8.68
N GLU A 127 7.71 38.52 -8.44
CA GLU A 127 6.57 38.38 -7.53
C GLU A 127 5.64 37.23 -7.96
N GLN A 128 5.33 37.13 -9.26
CA GLN A 128 4.51 36.03 -9.78
C GLN A 128 5.19 34.68 -9.64
N LYS A 129 6.52 34.62 -9.79
CA LYS A 129 7.31 33.40 -9.63
C LYS A 129 7.28 32.96 -8.18
N GLN A 130 7.56 33.86 -7.23
CA GLN A 130 7.50 33.58 -5.79
C GLN A 130 6.10 33.13 -5.37
N ALA A 131 5.05 33.88 -5.76
CA ALA A 131 3.66 33.50 -5.45
C ALA A 131 3.25 32.16 -6.09
N ARG A 132 3.86 31.76 -7.21
CA ARG A 132 3.65 30.45 -7.81
C ARG A 132 4.35 29.35 -7.02
N GLU A 133 5.60 29.57 -6.63
CA GLU A 133 6.38 28.63 -5.81
C GLU A 133 5.69 28.37 -4.47
N GLU A 134 5.26 29.41 -3.76
CA GLU A 134 4.51 29.28 -2.50
C GLU A 134 3.21 28.47 -2.68
N LYS A 135 2.43 28.76 -3.73
CA LYS A 135 1.21 28.00 -4.04
C LYS A 135 1.50 26.55 -4.39
N MET A 136 2.62 26.26 -5.05
CA MET A 136 3.02 24.90 -5.38
C MET A 136 3.41 24.13 -4.12
N ASP A 137 4.15 24.75 -3.21
CA ASP A 137 4.55 24.14 -1.94
C ASP A 137 3.36 23.89 -1.01
N GLU A 138 2.43 24.83 -0.90
CA GLU A 138 1.18 24.62 -0.15
C GLU A 138 0.34 23.49 -0.72
N ARG A 139 0.23 23.42 -2.06
CA ARG A 139 -0.50 22.34 -2.74
C ARG A 139 0.19 21.00 -2.51
N ALA A 140 1.52 20.95 -2.60
CA ALA A 140 2.29 19.73 -2.36
C ALA A 140 2.07 19.22 -0.93
N LYS A 141 2.13 20.12 0.08
CA LYS A 141 1.86 19.79 1.49
C LYS A 141 0.44 19.24 1.68
N LYS A 142 -0.59 19.95 1.19
CA LYS A 142 -1.99 19.51 1.27
C LYS A 142 -2.22 18.15 0.60
N ILE A 143 -1.61 17.91 -0.56
CA ILE A 143 -1.71 16.63 -1.26
C ILE A 143 -1.05 15.52 -0.44
N SER A 144 0.11 15.79 0.16
CA SER A 144 0.82 14.80 0.99
C SER A 144 0.02 14.41 2.24
N GLU A 145 -0.59 15.38 2.91
CA GLU A 145 -1.45 15.16 4.08
C GLU A 145 -2.69 14.32 3.73
N LEU A 146 -3.41 14.70 2.67
CA LEU A 146 -4.58 13.96 2.19
C LEU A 146 -4.22 12.53 1.77
N ARG A 147 -3.04 12.33 1.18
CA ARG A 147 -2.55 11.00 0.82
C ARG A 147 -2.31 10.16 2.09
N ASN A 148 -1.64 10.73 3.09
CA ASN A 148 -1.36 10.04 4.36
C ASN A 148 -2.64 9.69 5.12
N GLU A 149 -3.61 10.60 5.15
CA GLU A 149 -4.92 10.35 5.75
C GLU A 149 -5.66 9.19 5.07
N ARG A 150 -5.69 9.19 3.73
CA ARG A 150 -6.31 8.10 2.94
C ARG A 150 -5.65 6.76 3.21
N ILE A 151 -4.31 6.73 3.29
CA ILE A 151 -3.56 5.51 3.58
C ILE A 151 -3.89 5.03 5.00
N ARG A 152 -3.85 5.91 6.00
CA ARG A 152 -4.19 5.57 7.39
C ARG A 152 -5.62 5.01 7.50
N ALA A 153 -6.59 5.66 6.87
CA ALA A 153 -7.98 5.21 6.86
C ALA A 153 -8.15 3.85 6.13
N TYR A 154 -7.35 3.58 5.09
CA TYR A 154 -7.34 2.29 4.42
C TYR A 154 -6.78 1.19 5.34
N MET A 155 -5.62 1.44 5.96
CA MET A 155 -4.97 0.48 6.86
C MET A 155 -5.84 0.16 8.08
N GLN A 156 -6.48 1.16 8.69
CA GLN A 156 -7.40 0.95 9.81
C GLN A 156 -8.58 0.04 9.42
N ARG A 157 -9.20 0.27 8.25
CA ARG A 157 -10.29 -0.58 7.75
C ARG A 157 -9.83 -2.02 7.50
N MET A 158 -8.61 -2.18 6.98
CA MET A 158 -8.03 -3.50 6.72
C MET A 158 -7.74 -4.26 8.04
N LEU A 159 -7.07 -3.62 9.01
CA LEU A 159 -6.79 -4.19 10.32
C LEU A 159 -8.07 -4.55 11.08
N ALA A 160 -9.10 -3.69 11.00
CA ALA A 160 -10.42 -3.99 11.57
C ALA A 160 -11.04 -5.26 10.98
N ARG A 161 -10.87 -5.50 9.66
CA ARG A 161 -11.34 -6.72 9.00
C ARG A 161 -10.57 -7.96 9.44
N PHE A 162 -9.26 -7.86 9.65
CA PHE A 162 -8.45 -8.97 10.17
C PHE A 162 -8.84 -9.31 11.60
N ASN A 163 -8.94 -8.33 12.49
CA ASN A 163 -9.41 -8.55 13.87
C ASN A 163 -10.80 -9.20 13.91
N ALA A 164 -11.74 -8.73 13.07
CA ALA A 164 -13.06 -9.34 12.97
C ALA A 164 -13.03 -10.77 12.38
N ALA A 165 -12.07 -11.09 11.51
CA ALA A 165 -11.88 -12.46 11.01
C ALA A 165 -11.32 -13.37 12.12
N ILE A 166 -10.27 -12.93 12.82
CA ILE A 166 -9.66 -13.62 13.96
C ILE A 166 -10.72 -13.93 15.02
N GLN A 167 -11.50 -12.93 15.46
CA GLN A 167 -12.58 -13.13 16.44
C GLN A 167 -13.61 -14.18 16.00
N ARG A 168 -13.97 -14.21 14.71
CA ARG A 168 -14.89 -15.22 14.16
C ARG A 168 -14.27 -16.62 14.16
N LEU A 169 -12.98 -16.74 13.86
CA LEU A 169 -12.26 -18.01 13.90
C LEU A 169 -12.16 -18.54 15.34
N SER A 170 -11.85 -17.68 16.32
CA SER A 170 -11.83 -18.05 17.75
C SER A 170 -13.21 -18.56 18.21
N ALA A 171 -14.28 -17.85 17.86
CA ALA A 171 -15.65 -18.29 18.18
C ALA A 171 -16.07 -19.58 17.46
N ILE A 172 -15.47 -19.92 16.31
CA ILE A 172 -15.65 -21.22 15.68
C ILE A 172 -14.89 -22.29 16.47
N ALA A 173 -13.62 -22.04 16.82
CA ALA A 173 -12.81 -22.96 17.63
C ALA A 173 -13.52 -23.33 18.94
N ASP A 174 -14.03 -22.35 19.68
CA ASP A 174 -14.76 -22.59 20.94
C ASP A 174 -16.01 -23.47 20.77
N ARG A 175 -16.74 -23.28 19.65
CA ARG A 175 -17.91 -24.12 19.34
C ARG A 175 -17.52 -25.55 18.98
N ILE A 176 -16.40 -25.74 18.28
CA ILE A 176 -15.91 -27.08 17.95
C ILE A 176 -15.40 -27.78 19.22
N ASP A 177 -14.70 -27.07 20.11
CA ASP A 177 -14.26 -27.60 21.41
C ASP A 177 -15.45 -28.08 22.25
N SER A 178 -16.50 -27.27 22.37
CA SER A 178 -17.74 -27.69 23.05
C SER A 178 -18.39 -28.92 22.42
N ARG A 179 -18.29 -29.09 21.09
CA ARG A 179 -18.79 -30.28 20.39
C ARG A 179 -17.91 -31.49 20.64
N ILE A 180 -16.59 -31.32 20.70
CA ILE A 180 -15.63 -32.38 21.05
C ILE A 180 -15.94 -32.91 22.44
N GLU A 181 -16.16 -32.04 23.43
CA GLU A 181 -16.49 -32.45 24.80
C GLU A 181 -17.75 -33.33 24.85
N LYS A 182 -18.81 -32.90 24.15
CA LYS A 182 -20.07 -33.66 24.07
C LYS A 182 -19.89 -35.03 23.40
N LEU A 183 -19.12 -35.10 22.32
CA LEU A 183 -18.85 -36.35 21.61
C LEU A 183 -17.92 -37.29 22.40
N SER A 184 -16.92 -36.73 23.09
CA SER A 184 -16.04 -37.48 23.97
C SER A 184 -16.80 -38.11 25.14
N ALA A 185 -17.77 -37.40 25.71
CA ALA A 185 -18.65 -37.94 26.76
C ALA A 185 -19.53 -39.11 26.26
N GLN A 186 -19.77 -39.18 24.94
CA GLN A 186 -20.47 -40.28 24.28
C GLN A 186 -19.53 -41.42 23.85
N GLY A 187 -18.25 -41.37 24.21
CA GLY A 187 -17.26 -42.39 23.82
C GLY A 187 -16.83 -42.34 22.35
N VAL A 188 -17.07 -41.24 21.63
CA VAL A 188 -16.56 -41.05 20.26
C VAL A 188 -15.08 -40.65 20.34
N ASN A 189 -14.22 -41.26 19.52
CA ASN A 189 -12.83 -40.86 19.42
C ASN A 189 -12.71 -39.48 18.72
N THR A 190 -12.21 -38.49 19.45
CA THR A 190 -12.06 -37.09 19.01
C THR A 190 -10.61 -36.62 18.97
N PHE A 191 -9.63 -37.55 19.08
CA PHE A 191 -8.22 -37.21 19.22
C PHE A 191 -7.67 -36.34 18.08
N GLU A 192 -7.89 -36.76 16.82
CA GLU A 192 -7.38 -36.03 15.65
C GLU A 192 -8.00 -34.63 15.52
N ALA A 193 -9.31 -34.52 15.73
CA ALA A 193 -9.99 -33.24 15.70
C ALA A 193 -9.47 -32.27 16.77
N ARG A 194 -9.12 -32.78 17.96
CA ARG A 194 -8.53 -31.97 19.03
C ARG A 194 -7.15 -31.45 18.66
N ASN A 195 -6.34 -32.27 17.99
CA ASN A 195 -5.04 -31.85 17.48
C ASN A 195 -5.19 -30.75 16.43
N SER A 196 -6.10 -30.90 15.45
CA SER A 196 -6.36 -29.88 14.43
C SER A 196 -6.80 -28.54 15.03
N ILE A 197 -7.64 -28.52 16.07
CA ILE A 197 -8.03 -27.28 16.76
C ILE A 197 -6.85 -26.64 17.50
N SER A 198 -5.99 -27.45 18.13
CA SER A 198 -4.79 -26.94 18.80
C SER A 198 -3.90 -26.16 17.82
N VAL A 199 -3.63 -26.74 16.65
CA VAL A 199 -2.85 -26.08 15.60
C VAL A 199 -3.59 -24.86 15.05
N ALA A 200 -4.92 -24.93 14.89
CA ALA A 200 -5.71 -23.78 14.45
C ALA A 200 -5.63 -22.60 15.45
N ARG A 201 -5.68 -22.87 16.76
CA ARG A 201 -5.53 -21.85 17.82
C ARG A 201 -4.14 -21.21 17.79
N GLU A 202 -3.10 -21.98 17.54
CA GLU A 202 -1.75 -21.46 17.36
C GLU A 202 -1.67 -20.51 16.15
N LYS A 203 -2.25 -20.91 15.01
CA LYS A 203 -2.32 -20.03 13.82
C LYS A 203 -3.14 -18.76 14.09
N ILE A 204 -4.24 -18.84 14.85
CA ILE A 204 -5.00 -17.66 15.27
C ILE A 204 -4.13 -16.70 16.09
N LEU A 205 -3.34 -17.22 17.05
CA LEU A 205 -2.42 -16.42 17.85
C LEU A 205 -1.34 -15.73 17.01
N ILE A 206 -0.76 -16.46 16.04
CA ILE A 206 0.24 -15.90 15.12
C ILE A 206 -0.40 -14.77 14.29
N ALA A 207 -1.62 -14.98 13.77
CA ALA A 207 -2.34 -13.94 13.03
C ALA A 207 -2.62 -12.68 13.88
N GLU A 208 -2.89 -12.82 15.18
CA GLU A 208 -3.04 -11.68 16.10
C GLU A 208 -1.73 -10.91 16.26
N GLN A 209 -0.62 -11.61 16.45
CA GLN A 209 0.72 -11.03 16.57
C GLN A 209 1.12 -10.29 15.29
N ASP A 210 0.95 -10.93 14.13
CA ASP A 210 1.28 -10.35 12.82
C ASP A 210 0.38 -9.16 12.50
N THR A 211 -0.90 -9.19 12.89
CA THR A 211 -1.81 -8.04 12.74
C THR A 211 -1.34 -6.84 13.58
N SER A 212 -0.84 -7.10 14.80
CA SER A 212 -0.26 -6.07 15.65
C SER A 212 1.04 -5.51 15.06
N ALA A 213 1.92 -6.36 14.55
CA ALA A 213 3.15 -5.97 13.87
C ALA A 213 2.87 -5.14 12.61
N ALA A 214 1.89 -5.55 11.80
CA ALA A 214 1.45 -4.81 10.62
C ALA A 214 0.96 -3.41 10.98
N LYS A 215 0.26 -3.25 12.11
CA LYS A 215 -0.17 -1.94 12.60
C LYS A 215 1.03 -1.05 12.92
N GLN A 216 1.98 -1.54 13.73
CA GLN A 216 3.17 -0.77 14.11
C GLN A 216 3.99 -0.38 12.88
N LYS A 217 4.29 -1.34 12.00
CA LYS A 217 5.02 -1.09 10.75
C LYS A 217 4.32 -0.12 9.81
N SER A 218 2.99 -0.11 9.78
CA SER A 218 2.23 0.87 8.99
C SER A 218 2.35 2.30 9.53
N GLU A 219 2.48 2.48 10.85
CA GLU A 219 2.69 3.78 11.47
C GLU A 219 4.14 4.27 11.26
N GLU A 220 5.12 3.36 11.37
CA GLU A 220 6.52 3.63 11.02
C GLU A 220 6.69 4.03 9.55
N ALA A 221 6.03 3.31 8.63
CA ALA A 221 6.11 3.58 7.20
C ALA A 221 5.58 4.97 6.79
N LEU A 222 4.65 5.55 7.56
CA LEU A 222 4.14 6.90 7.33
C LEU A 222 5.15 8.00 7.74
N LEU A 223 6.13 7.67 8.57
CA LEU A 223 7.16 8.57 9.06
C LEU A 223 8.52 8.37 8.36
N SER A 224 8.63 7.34 7.54
CA SER A 224 9.85 6.98 6.82
C SER A 224 10.22 7.99 5.73
N GLU A 225 11.52 8.23 5.57
CA GLU A 225 12.07 9.01 4.46
C GLU A 225 11.86 8.30 3.11
N ASP A 226 11.83 6.97 3.13
CA ASP A 226 11.65 6.09 1.97
C ASP A 226 10.31 5.33 2.03
N PRO A 227 9.17 6.01 1.78
CA PRO A 227 7.85 5.42 1.96
C PRO A 227 7.64 4.20 1.05
N LYS A 228 8.27 4.16 -0.13
CA LYS A 228 8.08 3.05 -1.08
C LYS A 228 8.54 1.72 -0.48
N THR A 229 9.77 1.67 0.02
CA THR A 229 10.38 0.48 0.62
C THR A 229 9.63 0.08 1.89
N SER A 230 9.33 1.04 2.77
CA SER A 230 8.59 0.75 4.02
C SER A 230 7.18 0.20 3.76
N PHE A 231 6.48 0.67 2.72
CA PHE A 231 5.18 0.11 2.35
C PHE A 231 5.25 -1.26 1.67
N ASP A 232 6.39 -1.65 1.09
CA ASP A 232 6.58 -3.00 0.55
C ASP A 232 6.74 -4.01 1.70
N GLU A 233 7.45 -3.65 2.77
CA GLU A 233 7.51 -4.47 4.00
C GLU A 233 6.15 -4.65 4.66
N VAL A 234 5.38 -3.56 4.79
CA VAL A 234 4.00 -3.61 5.30
C VAL A 234 3.13 -4.55 4.46
N ARG A 235 3.30 -4.55 3.13
CA ARG A 235 2.55 -5.43 2.23
C ARG A 235 2.93 -6.90 2.42
N ALA A 236 4.20 -7.21 2.66
CA ALA A 236 4.64 -8.56 2.96
C ALA A 236 3.95 -9.09 4.24
N ILE A 237 4.04 -8.33 5.34
CA ILE A 237 3.41 -8.71 6.62
C ILE A 237 1.89 -8.89 6.45
N VAL A 238 1.23 -7.99 5.71
CA VAL A 238 -0.22 -8.10 5.45
C VAL A 238 -0.56 -9.36 4.64
N SER A 239 0.29 -9.76 3.69
CA SER A 239 0.11 -11.00 2.94
C SER A 239 0.23 -12.22 3.86
N ASP A 240 1.20 -12.19 4.79
CA ASP A 240 1.43 -13.27 5.75
C ASP A 240 0.25 -13.40 6.72
N VAL A 241 -0.29 -12.27 7.23
CA VAL A 241 -1.54 -12.27 8.04
C VAL A 241 -2.67 -12.96 7.28
N VAL A 242 -2.85 -12.65 6.00
CA VAL A 242 -3.91 -13.25 5.17
C VAL A 242 -3.70 -14.75 4.99
N ALA A 243 -2.46 -15.19 4.78
CA ALA A 243 -2.13 -16.61 4.67
C ALA A 243 -2.43 -17.34 5.99
N THR A 244 -1.94 -16.83 7.12
CA THR A 244 -2.14 -17.42 8.45
C THR A 244 -3.63 -17.53 8.81
N ILE A 245 -4.45 -16.50 8.50
CA ILE A 245 -5.91 -16.54 8.70
C ILE A 245 -6.56 -17.65 7.85
N LYS A 246 -6.11 -17.85 6.61
CA LYS A 246 -6.63 -18.93 5.74
C LYS A 246 -6.23 -20.30 6.27
N ASP A 247 -4.98 -20.47 6.69
CA ASP A 247 -4.49 -21.74 7.26
C ASP A 247 -5.28 -22.11 8.51
N ALA A 248 -5.51 -21.15 9.41
CA ALA A 248 -6.36 -21.35 10.58
C ALA A 248 -7.78 -21.77 10.19
N HIS A 249 -8.36 -21.17 9.15
CA HIS A 249 -9.68 -21.55 8.67
C HIS A 249 -9.73 -22.98 8.11
N VAL A 250 -8.73 -23.37 7.29
CA VAL A 250 -8.62 -24.73 6.74
C VAL A 250 -8.55 -25.76 7.87
N LEU A 251 -7.69 -25.54 8.86
CA LEU A 251 -7.56 -26.44 10.02
C LEU A 251 -8.86 -26.59 10.82
N LEU A 252 -9.65 -25.53 10.97
CA LEU A 252 -10.97 -25.60 11.61
C LEU A 252 -11.98 -26.39 10.77
N VAL A 253 -11.94 -26.24 9.44
CA VAL A 253 -12.77 -27.04 8.52
C VAL A 253 -12.38 -28.52 8.62
N ASP A 254 -11.09 -28.82 8.63
CA ASP A 254 -10.57 -30.18 8.77
C ASP A 254 -11.04 -30.81 10.09
N ALA A 255 -10.93 -30.09 11.20
CA ALA A 255 -11.46 -30.54 12.50
C ALA A 255 -12.96 -30.88 12.44
N ILE A 256 -13.77 -30.07 11.74
CA ILE A 256 -15.21 -30.34 11.55
C ILE A 256 -15.41 -31.62 10.71
N THR A 257 -14.63 -31.81 9.65
CA THR A 257 -14.74 -33.02 8.80
C THR A 257 -14.38 -34.28 9.55
N LEU A 258 -13.32 -34.25 10.35
CA LEU A 258 -12.90 -35.36 11.22
C LEU A 258 -14.01 -35.72 12.20
N LEU A 259 -14.60 -34.74 12.90
CA LEU A 259 -15.71 -34.99 13.82
C LEU A 259 -16.93 -35.61 13.12
N LYS A 260 -17.24 -35.16 11.90
CA LYS A 260 -18.35 -35.71 11.13
C LYS A 260 -18.11 -37.18 10.79
N ASN A 261 -16.90 -37.53 10.38
CA ASN A 261 -16.53 -38.90 10.04
C ASN A 261 -16.58 -39.81 11.27
N SER A 262 -16.00 -39.38 12.41
CA SER A 262 -16.05 -40.15 13.66
C SER A 262 -17.47 -40.45 14.14
N THR A 263 -18.44 -39.57 13.89
CA THR A 263 -19.85 -39.83 14.24
C THR A 263 -20.57 -40.78 13.29
N LYS A 264 -20.15 -40.85 12.03
CA LYS A 264 -20.74 -41.75 11.03
C LYS A 264 -20.34 -43.20 11.29
N ASP A 265 -19.09 -43.42 11.69
CA ASP A 265 -18.59 -44.77 11.95
C ASP A 265 -19.31 -45.41 13.15
N LYS A 266 -19.54 -44.63 14.23
CA LYS A 266 -20.29 -45.10 15.40
C LYS A 266 -21.72 -45.57 15.06
N THR A 267 -22.42 -44.84 14.19
CA THR A 267 -23.81 -45.18 13.83
C THR A 267 -23.91 -46.37 12.87
N SER A 268 -22.87 -46.64 12.08
CA SER A 268 -22.83 -47.82 11.19
C SER A 268 -22.55 -49.14 11.90
N GLY A 269 -21.91 -49.11 13.09
CA GLY A 269 -21.59 -50.31 13.85
C GLY A 269 -22.75 -50.90 14.67
N GLU A 270 -23.80 -50.12 14.94
CA GLU A 270 -24.85 -50.48 15.91
C GLU A 270 -26.08 -51.15 15.26
N THR A 271 -26.09 -51.35 13.93
CA THR A 271 -27.26 -51.91 13.19
C THR A 271 -27.15 -53.39 12.80
N ASN A 272 -26.10 -54.12 13.20
CA ASN A 272 -25.89 -55.53 12.81
C ASN A 272 -26.09 -56.58 13.92
N THR A 273 -26.64 -56.24 15.08
CA THR A 273 -26.81 -57.19 16.20
C THR A 273 -28.25 -57.26 16.71
N THR A 274 -29.20 -57.64 15.86
CA THR A 274 -30.46 -58.25 16.30
C THR A 274 -31.07 -58.99 15.11
N THR A 275 -30.96 -60.32 15.07
CA THR A 275 -32.00 -61.30 14.65
C THR A 275 -31.34 -62.69 14.55
N GLU A 276 -31.11 -63.36 15.68
CA GLU A 276 -31.06 -64.82 15.76
C GLU A 276 -31.62 -65.20 17.14
N ALA A 277 -32.94 -65.25 17.20
CA ALA A 277 -33.70 -65.93 18.25
C ALA A 277 -34.82 -66.69 17.53
N GLU A 278 -34.54 -67.94 17.17
CA GLU A 278 -35.42 -69.10 17.28
C GLU A 278 -34.64 -70.39 16.96
#